data_AF-A0A961YH65-F1
#
_entry.id   AF-A0A961YH65-F1
#
_cell.length_a   1.000
_cell.length_b   1.000
_cell.length_c   1.000
_cell.angle_alpha   90.00
_cell.angle_beta   90.00
_cell.angle_gamma   90.00
#
_symmetry.space_group_name_H-M   'P 1'
#
loop_
_entity.id
_entity.type
_entity.pdbx_description
1 polymer ?
#
loop_
_entity_poly.entity_id
_entity_poly.type
_entity_poly.pdbx_seq_one_letter_code
_entity_poly.pdbx_strand_id
1 'polypeptide(L)'
;MNFEFNKIAGAVLGTGLGVMALSIISEIIYTAPHPEEPGYAIAVVGGEGGGEGGPAKPAEVAPIADRLQTASIDEGINQAKKCQACHTFEKGGPAKVGPNLWGVVGGPAAHMEGFGYSDAMKAHGGDW
;
A
#
# COMPACT_ATOMS: atom_id res chain seq x y z
N MET A 1 -8.01 14.96 -56.53
CA MET A 1 -8.08 13.87 -55.53
C MET A 1 -8.03 12.54 -56.26
N ASN A 2 -7.04 11.69 -55.98
CA ASN A 2 -6.93 10.34 -56.55
C ASN A 2 -7.45 9.31 -55.53
N PHE A 3 -8.07 8.23 -56.01
CA PHE A 3 -8.63 7.15 -55.17
C PHE A 3 -7.57 6.54 -54.24
N GLU A 4 -6.34 6.37 -54.74
CA GLU A 4 -5.23 5.84 -53.94
C GLU A 4 -4.85 6.75 -52.76
N PHE A 5 -4.95 8.07 -52.91
CA PHE A 5 -4.71 9.02 -51.81
C PHE A 5 -5.79 8.90 -50.72
N ASN A 6 -7.07 8.81 -51.11
CA ASN A 6 -8.17 8.64 -50.15
C ASN A 6 -8.07 7.29 -49.41
N LYS A 7 -7.62 6.23 -50.08
CA LYS A 7 -7.39 4.92 -49.48
C LYS A 7 -6.29 4.96 -48.42
N ILE A 8 -5.16 5.62 -48.73
CA ILE A 8 -4.05 5.78 -47.80
C ILE A 8 -4.45 6.67 -46.62
N ALA A 9 -5.10 7.81 -46.88
CA ALA A 9 -5.58 8.70 -45.82
C ALA A 9 -6.59 8.00 -44.89
N GLY A 10 -7.50 7.20 -45.44
CA GLY A 10 -8.45 6.40 -44.67
C GLY A 10 -7.78 5.32 -43.82
N ALA A 11 -6.75 4.65 -44.34
CA ALA A 11 -5.98 3.67 -43.57
C ALA A 11 -5.26 4.33 -42.38
N VAL A 12 -4.60 5.47 -42.59
CA VAL A 12 -3.89 6.20 -41.53
C VAL A 12 -4.86 6.68 -40.45
N LEU A 13 -5.99 7.29 -40.83
CA LEU A 13 -7.00 7.77 -39.88
C LEU A 13 -7.67 6.62 -39.14
N GLY A 14 -7.98 5.52 -39.84
CA GLY A 14 -8.59 4.33 -39.23
C GLY A 14 -7.66 3.66 -38.21
N THR A 15 -6.37 3.54 -38.51
CA THR A 15 -5.39 3.03 -37.55
C THR A 15 -5.24 3.96 -36.36
N GLY A 16 -5.15 5.28 -36.58
CA GLY A 16 -5.05 6.27 -35.50
C GLY A 16 -6.25 6.23 -34.54
N LEU A 17 -7.47 6.18 -35.09
CA LEU A 17 -8.69 6.05 -34.29
C LEU A 17 -8.77 4.72 -33.55
N GLY A 18 -8.32 3.63 -34.19
CA GLY A 18 -8.27 2.30 -33.55
C GLY A 18 -7.34 2.27 -32.34
N VAL A 19 -6.14 2.84 -32.46
CA VAL A 19 -5.17 2.93 -31.35
C VAL A 19 -5.73 3.81 -30.23
N MET A 20 -6.32 4.95 -30.57
CA MET A 20 -6.95 5.85 -29.58
C MET A 20 -8.09 5.15 -28.83
N ALA A 21 -8.98 4.44 -29.54
CA ALA A 21 -10.07 3.69 -28.93
C ALA A 21 -9.57 2.61 -27.97
N LEU A 22 -8.55 1.84 -28.38
CA LEU A 22 -7.93 0.83 -27.52
C LEU A 22 -7.27 1.44 -26.28
N SER A 23 -6.60 2.59 -26.41
CA SER A 23 -6.02 3.31 -25.27
C SER A 23 -7.10 3.76 -24.28
N ILE A 24 -8.21 4.33 -24.76
CA ILE A 24 -9.32 4.78 -23.91
C ILE A 24 -9.99 3.60 -23.20
N ILE A 25 -10.20 2.48 -23.90
CA ILE A 25 -10.78 1.28 -23.30
C ILE A 25 -9.84 0.71 -22.23
N SER A 26 -8.53 0.70 -22.51
CA SER A 26 -7.52 0.29 -21.52
C SER A 26 -7.56 1.19 -20.29
N GLU A 27 -7.64 2.51 -20.47
CA GLU A 27 -7.79 3.46 -19.36
C GLU A 27 -9.04 3.11 -18.54
N ILE A 28 -10.20 2.92 -19.16
CA ILE A 28 -11.46 2.63 -18.46
C ILE A 28 -11.38 1.31 -17.66
N ILE A 29 -10.76 0.28 -18.22
CA ILE A 29 -10.67 -1.04 -17.57
C ILE A 29 -9.65 -1.03 -16.44
N TYR A 30 -8.54 -0.31 -16.61
CA TYR A 30 -7.39 -0.35 -15.68
C TYR A 30 -7.25 0.90 -14.80
N THR A 31 -8.16 1.87 -14.88
CA THR A 31 -8.20 3.00 -13.94
C THR A 31 -8.59 2.48 -12.56
N ALA A 32 -7.60 2.36 -11.68
CA ALA A 32 -7.86 2.18 -10.27
C ALA A 32 -8.52 3.45 -9.73
N PRO A 33 -9.72 3.39 -9.13
CA PRO A 33 -10.30 4.56 -8.49
C PRO A 33 -9.34 5.01 -7.40
N HIS A 34 -8.81 6.23 -7.54
CA HIS A 34 -8.04 6.84 -6.49
C HIS A 34 -9.00 7.04 -5.31
N PRO A 35 -8.75 6.42 -4.13
CA PRO A 35 -9.61 6.63 -2.99
C PRO A 35 -9.66 8.13 -2.68
N GLU A 36 -10.86 8.72 -2.68
CA GLU A 36 -11.03 10.12 -2.26
C GLU A 36 -10.62 10.29 -0.79
N GLU A 37 -10.86 9.26 0.01
CA GLU A 37 -10.30 9.15 1.35
C GLU A 37 -9.21 8.07 1.38
N PRO A 38 -7.96 8.42 1.77
CA PRO A 38 -6.97 7.40 2.03
C PRO A 38 -7.51 6.47 3.12
N GLY A 39 -7.30 5.15 2.99
CA GLY A 39 -7.77 4.14 3.96
C GLY A 39 -7.22 4.31 5.39
N TYR A 40 -6.39 5.34 5.59
CA TYR A 40 -6.04 5.90 6.88
C TYR A 40 -5.70 7.38 6.74
N ALA A 41 -6.41 8.26 7.46
CA ALA A 41 -5.92 9.60 7.75
C ALA A 41 -4.74 9.45 8.72
N ILE A 42 -3.52 9.62 8.22
CA ILE A 42 -2.39 9.89 9.11
C ILE A 42 -2.70 11.25 9.70
N ALA A 43 -3.17 11.29 10.95
CA ALA A 43 -3.31 12.53 11.70
C ALA A 43 -1.91 13.10 11.95
N VAL A 44 -1.33 13.73 10.94
CA VAL A 44 -0.32 14.75 11.15
C VAL A 44 -1.08 15.89 11.77
N VAL A 45 -0.90 16.09 13.08
CA VAL A 45 -1.48 17.23 13.78
C VAL A 45 -0.89 18.49 13.14
N GLY A 46 -1.68 19.13 12.26
CA GLY A 46 -1.42 20.47 11.71
C GLY A 46 -1.24 20.53 10.20
N GLY A 47 -2.29 20.94 9.49
CA GLY A 47 -2.16 21.73 8.27
C GLY A 47 -2.56 21.04 6.96
N GLU A 48 -3.64 21.58 6.38
CA GLU A 48 -4.25 21.29 5.08
C GLU A 48 -3.30 21.04 3.89
N GLY A 49 -3.84 20.29 2.92
CA GLY A 49 -3.64 20.60 1.50
C GLY A 49 -2.73 19.65 0.76
N GLY A 50 -3.31 18.93 -0.20
CA GLY A 50 -2.56 18.18 -1.21
C GLY A 50 -1.61 19.08 -1.99
N GLY A 51 -0.44 18.51 -2.31
CA GLY A 51 0.57 19.15 -3.13
C GLY A 51 1.89 18.42 -3.02
N GLU A 52 2.29 17.80 -4.13
CA GLU A 52 3.62 17.32 -4.54
C GLU A 52 4.60 16.83 -3.45
N GLY A 53 4.97 15.56 -3.58
CA GLY A 53 6.02 14.91 -2.81
C GLY A 53 7.39 15.58 -2.97
N GLY A 54 7.67 16.54 -2.11
CA GLY A 54 8.99 16.77 -1.55
C GLY A 54 9.19 15.89 -0.31
N PRO A 55 10.44 15.56 0.08
CA PRO A 55 10.68 14.78 1.28
C PRO A 55 10.08 15.51 2.47
N ALA A 56 9.00 14.96 3.01
CA ALA A 56 8.37 15.46 4.21
C ALA A 56 9.43 15.51 5.31
N LYS A 57 9.70 16.72 5.81
CA LYS A 57 10.46 16.91 7.04
C LYS A 57 9.81 16.00 8.09
N PRO A 58 10.56 15.09 8.76
CA PRO A 58 9.96 14.19 9.74
C PRO A 58 9.17 15.04 10.72
N ALA A 59 7.85 14.83 10.77
CA ALA A 59 7.04 15.37 11.83
C ALA A 59 7.70 14.90 13.14
N GLU A 60 7.92 15.81 14.07
CA GLU A 60 8.46 15.47 15.38
C GLU A 60 7.38 14.71 16.13
N VAL A 61 7.33 13.40 15.89
CA VAL A 61 6.39 12.51 16.55
C VAL A 61 6.91 12.29 17.96
N ALA A 62 6.06 12.58 18.96
CA ALA A 62 6.40 12.33 20.35
C ALA A 62 6.98 10.90 20.53
N PRO A 63 7.95 10.70 21.44
CA PRO A 63 8.51 9.39 21.73
C PRO A 63 7.42 8.32 21.91
N ILE A 64 7.67 7.10 21.43
CA ILE A 64 6.69 6.00 21.53
C ILE A 64 6.30 5.74 22.99
N ALA A 65 7.24 5.93 23.92
CA ALA A 65 7.00 5.79 25.35
C ALA A 65 5.90 6.73 25.86
N ASP A 66 5.86 7.97 25.39
CA ASP A 66 4.85 8.95 25.82
C ASP A 66 3.48 8.63 25.21
N ARG A 67 3.46 8.21 23.95
CA ARG A 67 2.21 7.82 23.26
C ARG A 67 1.58 6.55 23.82
N LEU A 68 2.39 5.62 24.31
CA LEU A 68 1.89 4.39 24.92
C LEU A 68 1.19 4.64 26.28
N GLN A 69 1.48 5.75 26.96
CA GLN A 69 0.83 6.08 28.24
C GLN A 69 -0.68 6.29 28.11
N THR A 70 -1.12 6.79 26.95
CA THR A 70 -2.54 7.06 26.67
C THR A 70 -3.13 6.09 25.65
N ALA A 71 -2.44 5.01 25.31
CA ALA A 71 -2.90 4.06 24.31
C ALA A 71 -4.10 3.23 24.81
N SER A 72 -5.07 2.99 23.94
CA SER A 72 -6.26 2.18 24.22
C SER A 72 -6.18 0.80 23.58
N ILE A 73 -6.53 -0.23 24.34
CA ILE A 73 -6.60 -1.61 23.84
C ILE A 73 -7.72 -1.76 22.81
N ASP A 74 -8.88 -1.15 23.05
CA ASP A 74 -10.04 -1.24 22.15
C ASP A 74 -9.75 -0.57 20.79
N GLU A 75 -9.05 0.56 20.81
CA GLU A 75 -8.55 1.20 19.59
C GLU A 75 -7.51 0.33 18.89
N GLY A 76 -6.60 -0.28 19.66
CA GLY A 76 -5.62 -1.24 19.16
C GLY A 76 -6.26 -2.44 18.46
N ILE A 77 -7.33 -3.02 19.04
CA ILE A 77 -8.08 -4.11 18.43
C ILE A 77 -8.71 -3.67 17.10
N ASN A 78 -9.28 -2.46 17.03
CA ASN A 78 -9.85 -1.93 15.80
C ASN A 78 -8.79 -1.72 14.71
N GLN A 79 -7.60 -1.24 15.09
CA GLN A 79 -6.49 -1.06 14.15
C GLN A 79 -5.91 -2.39 13.69
N ALA A 80 -5.81 -3.38 14.58
CA ALA A 80 -5.29 -4.71 14.28
C ALA A 80 -6.14 -5.49 13.25
N LYS A 81 -7.43 -5.15 13.08
CA LYS A 81 -8.29 -5.76 12.04
C LYS A 81 -7.70 -5.66 10.63
N LYS A 82 -6.98 -4.58 10.33
CA LYS A 82 -6.29 -4.40 9.03
C LYS A 82 -5.14 -5.41 8.88
N CYS A 83 -4.42 -5.67 9.97
CA CYS A 83 -3.33 -6.63 10.02
C CYS A 83 -3.81 -8.08 9.90
N GLN A 84 -5.04 -8.38 10.35
CA GLN A 84 -5.63 -9.73 10.29
C GLN A 84 -5.83 -10.27 8.87
N ALA A 85 -5.82 -9.41 7.85
CA ALA A 85 -5.82 -9.84 6.45
C ALA A 85 -4.59 -10.70 6.13
N CYS A 86 -3.43 -10.33 6.69
CA CYS A 86 -2.15 -10.98 6.39
C CYS A 86 -1.57 -11.77 7.57
N HIS A 87 -1.98 -11.48 8.80
CA HIS A 87 -1.39 -12.06 10.01
C HIS A 87 -2.44 -12.76 10.88
N THR A 88 -1.95 -13.62 11.76
CA THR A 88 -2.71 -14.25 12.85
C THR A 88 -2.18 -13.73 14.19
N PHE A 89 -3.02 -13.81 15.22
CA PHE A 89 -2.71 -13.28 16.55
C PHE A 89 -2.87 -14.32 17.64
N GLU A 90 -3.26 -15.54 17.31
CA GLU A 90 -3.42 -16.63 18.25
C GLU A 90 -2.07 -17.28 18.56
N LYS A 91 -1.85 -17.70 19.81
CA LYS A 91 -0.64 -18.42 20.20
C LYS A 91 -0.48 -19.69 19.37
N GLY A 92 0.60 -19.79 18.61
CA GLY A 92 0.85 -20.93 17.72
C GLY A 92 -0.09 -20.97 16.50
N GLY A 93 -0.74 -19.85 16.17
CA GLY A 93 -1.56 -19.73 14.97
C GLY A 93 -0.74 -19.90 13.69
N PRO A 94 -1.35 -20.36 12.59
CA PRO A 94 -0.65 -20.57 11.32
C PRO A 94 -0.21 -19.24 10.71
N ALA A 95 0.83 -19.28 9.86
CA ALA A 95 1.12 -18.19 8.94
C ALA A 95 0.01 -18.05 7.89
N LYS A 96 -0.22 -16.82 7.41
CA LYS A 96 -1.01 -16.54 6.21
C LYS A 96 -0.07 -15.98 5.14
N VAL A 97 -0.38 -14.79 4.61
CA VAL A 97 0.53 -14.02 3.76
C VAL A 97 1.75 -13.55 4.56
N GLY A 98 1.56 -13.22 5.84
CA GLY A 98 2.60 -12.90 6.81
C GLY A 98 2.67 -13.93 7.95
N PRO A 99 3.72 -13.86 8.79
CA PRO A 99 3.86 -14.74 9.95
C PRO A 99 2.81 -14.44 11.03
N ASN A 100 2.67 -15.31 12.00
CA ASN A 100 1.91 -15.01 13.22
C ASN A 100 2.57 -13.87 14.00
N LEU A 101 1.78 -13.08 14.72
CA LEU A 101 2.25 -11.92 15.51
C LEU A 101 2.09 -12.12 17.02
N TRP A 102 1.80 -13.33 17.49
CA TRP A 102 1.73 -13.60 18.92
C TRP A 102 3.10 -13.41 19.58
N GLY A 103 3.18 -12.54 20.59
CA GLY A 103 4.42 -12.27 21.31
C GLY A 103 5.46 -11.50 20.48
N VAL A 104 5.03 -10.76 19.46
CA VAL A 104 5.95 -10.00 18.60
C VAL A 104 6.65 -8.86 19.34
N VAL A 105 6.00 -8.18 20.28
CA VAL A 105 6.56 -7.01 20.99
C VAL A 105 7.69 -7.46 21.91
N GLY A 106 8.90 -6.91 21.73
CA GLY A 106 10.10 -7.33 22.43
C GLY A 106 10.62 -8.72 22.03
N GLY A 107 9.99 -9.34 21.02
CA GLY A 107 10.35 -10.66 20.53
C GLY A 107 11.33 -10.58 19.36
N PRO A 108 11.98 -11.70 19.00
CA PRO A 108 12.98 -11.70 17.94
C PRO A 108 12.38 -11.29 16.59
N ALA A 109 13.12 -10.48 15.85
CA ALA A 109 12.83 -10.24 14.45
C ALA A 109 12.88 -11.58 13.68
N ALA A 110 12.00 -11.74 12.69
CA ALA A 110 11.88 -12.96 11.91
C ALA A 110 11.70 -14.27 12.75
N HIS A 111 10.94 -14.20 13.85
CA HIS A 111 10.83 -15.31 14.82
C HIS A 111 10.19 -16.62 14.33
N MET A 112 9.36 -16.57 13.28
CA MET A 112 8.57 -17.74 12.89
C MET A 112 9.37 -18.69 12.00
N GLU A 113 9.73 -19.85 12.55
CA GLU A 113 10.42 -20.89 11.80
C GLU A 113 9.60 -21.37 10.60
N GLY A 114 10.27 -21.59 9.46
CA GLY A 114 9.64 -22.04 8.23
C GLY A 114 8.90 -20.97 7.43
N PHE A 115 8.77 -19.74 7.95
CA PHE A 115 8.21 -18.62 7.18
C PHE A 115 9.27 -18.00 6.25
N GLY A 116 8.89 -17.75 5.00
CA GLY A 116 9.77 -17.21 3.95
C GLY A 116 10.03 -15.70 4.08
N TYR A 117 10.79 -15.28 5.09
CA TYR A 117 11.18 -13.87 5.26
C TYR A 117 12.07 -13.36 4.11
N SER A 118 11.93 -12.08 3.79
CA SER A 118 12.80 -11.39 2.85
C SER A 118 14.25 -11.33 3.37
N ASP A 119 15.21 -11.16 2.46
CA ASP A 119 16.63 -11.07 2.83
C ASP A 119 16.90 -9.88 3.77
N ALA A 120 16.21 -8.75 3.56
CA ALA A 120 16.30 -7.60 4.44
C ALA A 120 15.82 -7.90 5.87
N MET A 121 14.71 -8.63 6.02
CA MET A 121 14.16 -8.96 7.35
C MET A 121 15.05 -9.98 8.07
N LYS A 122 15.60 -10.96 7.35
CA LYS A 122 16.59 -11.90 7.91
C LYS A 122 17.87 -11.19 8.33
N ALA A 123 18.31 -10.20 7.56
CA ALA A 123 19.53 -9.43 7.85
C ALA A 123 19.36 -8.41 8.98
N HIS A 124 18.14 -7.94 9.24
CA HIS A 124 17.87 -6.96 10.30
C HIS A 124 18.33 -7.48 11.68
N GLY A 125 18.02 -8.74 12.00
CA GLY A 125 18.32 -9.32 13.31
C GLY A 125 17.67 -8.54 14.48
N GLY A 126 18.08 -8.84 15.71
CA GLY A 126 17.59 -8.15 16.91
C GLY A 126 16.15 -8.49 17.29
N ASP A 127 15.58 -7.67 18.17
CA ASP A 127 14.22 -7.79 18.70
C ASP A 127 13.36 -6.59 18.24
N TRP A 128 12.04 -6.78 18.21
CA TRP A 128 11.05 -5.75 17.89
C TRP A 128 10.76 -4.78 19.03
#